data_AF-A0A319BKB4-F1
#
_entry.id   AF-A0A319BKB4-F1
#
_cell.length_a   1.000
_cell.length_b   1.000
_cell.length_c   1.000
_cell.angle_alpha   90.00
_cell.angle_beta   90.00
_cell.angle_gamma   90.00
#
_symmetry.space_group_name_H-M   'P 1'
#
loop_
_entity.id
_entity.type
_entity.pdbx_description
1 polymer ?
#
loop_
_entity_poly.entity_id
_entity_poly.type
_entity_poly.pdbx_seq_one_letter_code
_entity_poly.pdbx_strand_id
1 'polypeptide(L)'
;CLERDESCILTAAPADICDVAHLYPFSLRDEETTSTGLFWSTLRSFWSEERVNEWHKAVFSDVRGTEKLENLVLLNPLAHRLHSKALFALEPCGVNEEKTELRVKFWWLKPSRSEGPTILCEIPELPADYNPESGGICLYNPLSHQTIKSGDCIVVRTPDPVLLPLPDTRILEMQWLLQRLAALSGAAEPEELDD
;
A
#
# COMPACT_ATOMS: atom_id res chain seq x y z
N CYS A 1 -1.26 10.04 12.15
CA CYS A 1 -0.19 9.02 11.94
C CYS A 1 1.18 9.61 12.25
N LEU A 2 1.42 10.91 12.03
CA LEU A 2 2.67 11.60 12.36
C LEU A 2 3.18 11.28 13.77
N GLU A 3 2.31 11.38 14.77
CA GLU A 3 2.63 11.06 16.17
C GLU A 3 2.92 9.56 16.41
N ARG A 4 2.30 8.66 15.64
CA ARG A 4 2.49 7.20 15.77
C ARG A 4 3.82 6.76 15.15
N ASP A 5 4.06 7.19 13.91
CA ASP A 5 5.14 6.66 13.08
C ASP A 5 6.47 7.39 13.33
N GLU A 6 6.43 8.67 13.72
CA GLU A 6 7.57 9.59 13.98
C GLU A 6 8.56 9.80 12.80
N SER A 7 8.56 8.90 11.83
CA SER A 7 9.44 8.84 10.67
C SER A 7 8.83 7.94 9.58
N CYS A 8 9.39 7.96 8.37
CA CYS A 8 9.00 7.03 7.31
C CYS A 8 9.19 5.58 7.77
N ILE A 9 8.14 4.77 7.66
CA ILE A 9 8.16 3.36 8.10
C ILE A 9 9.20 2.50 7.35
N LEU A 10 9.64 2.93 6.16
CA LEU A 10 10.60 2.20 5.32
C LEU A 10 12.03 2.69 5.50
N THR A 11 12.22 4.00 5.48
CA THR A 11 13.54 4.64 5.33
C THR A 11 13.97 5.40 6.58
N ALA A 12 13.18 5.41 7.65
CA ALA A 12 13.44 6.20 8.86
C ALA A 12 13.69 7.70 8.61
N ALA A 13 13.30 8.21 7.44
CA ALA A 13 13.34 9.63 7.14
C ALA A 13 12.45 10.39 8.15
N PRO A 14 12.91 11.51 8.73
CA PRO A 14 12.15 12.27 9.72
C PRO A 14 10.75 12.69 9.22
N ALA A 15 9.77 12.74 10.11
CA ALA A 15 8.37 13.02 9.76
C ALA A 15 8.13 14.37 9.07
N ASP A 16 8.96 15.39 9.34
CA ASP A 16 8.84 16.74 8.77
C ASP A 16 9.12 16.81 7.25
N ILE A 17 9.77 15.78 6.70
CA ILE A 17 10.02 15.64 5.26
C ILE A 17 9.23 14.48 4.64
N CYS A 18 8.33 13.85 5.40
CA CYS A 18 7.52 12.72 4.93
C CYS A 18 6.12 13.15 4.52
N ASP A 19 5.52 12.32 3.69
CA ASP A 19 4.12 12.43 3.30
C ASP A 19 3.26 11.43 4.08
N VAL A 20 2.04 11.84 4.39
CA VAL A 20 0.98 10.93 4.85
C VAL A 20 0.45 10.18 3.65
N ALA A 21 0.64 8.87 3.63
CA ALA A 21 0.16 7.99 2.57
C ALA A 21 -1.05 7.19 3.04
N HIS A 22 -2.12 7.23 2.26
CA HIS A 22 -3.29 6.39 2.46
C HIS A 22 -3.06 4.98 1.90
N LEU A 23 -3.47 3.97 2.65
CA LEU A 23 -3.46 2.57 2.20
C LEU A 23 -4.67 2.30 1.29
N TYR A 24 -5.87 2.64 1.72
CA TYR A 24 -7.04 2.78 0.87
C TYR A 24 -7.09 4.20 0.29
N PRO A 25 -7.21 4.37 -1.04
CA PRO A 25 -7.00 5.65 -1.70
C PRO A 25 -8.01 6.72 -1.27
N PHE A 26 -7.49 7.91 -0.98
CA PHE A 26 -8.28 9.09 -0.62
C PHE A 26 -9.27 9.53 -1.72
N SER A 27 -8.96 9.25 -2.99
CA SER A 27 -9.86 9.57 -4.10
C SER A 27 -11.18 8.78 -4.07
N LEU A 28 -11.23 7.66 -3.35
CA LEU A 28 -12.43 6.84 -3.17
C LEU A 28 -13.08 7.04 -1.78
N ARG A 29 -12.78 8.17 -1.12
CA ARG A 29 -13.28 8.46 0.24
C ARG A 29 -14.80 8.61 0.35
N ASP A 30 -15.46 8.93 -0.75
CA ASP A 30 -16.90 9.17 -0.79
C ASP A 30 -17.61 7.92 -1.32
N GLU A 31 -18.33 7.25 -0.42
CA GLU A 31 -19.06 6.00 -0.68
C GLU A 31 -20.23 6.21 -1.64
N GLU A 32 -20.79 7.42 -1.72
CA GLU A 32 -21.94 7.73 -2.57
C GLU A 32 -21.56 7.94 -4.04
N THR A 33 -20.27 8.08 -4.34
CA THR A 33 -19.82 8.27 -5.73
C THR A 33 -19.93 6.99 -6.56
N THR A 34 -20.28 7.17 -7.83
CA THR A 34 -20.31 6.07 -8.82
C THR A 34 -18.97 5.35 -8.91
N SER A 35 -17.84 6.06 -8.79
CA SER A 35 -16.49 5.48 -8.81
C SER A 35 -16.25 4.53 -7.65
N THR A 36 -16.61 4.92 -6.42
CA THR A 36 -16.46 4.07 -5.24
C THR A 36 -17.38 2.86 -5.31
N GLY A 37 -18.64 3.07 -5.73
CA GLY A 37 -19.58 1.97 -5.96
C GLY A 37 -19.07 0.97 -7.00
N LEU A 38 -18.53 1.47 -8.12
CA LEU A 38 -17.94 0.62 -9.17
C LEU A 38 -16.75 -0.17 -8.62
N PHE A 39 -15.83 0.49 -7.93
CA PHE A 39 -14.67 -0.15 -7.29
C PHE A 39 -15.08 -1.36 -6.44
N TRP A 40 -16.00 -1.17 -5.49
CA TRP A 40 -16.43 -2.26 -4.61
C TRP A 40 -17.20 -3.36 -5.35
N SER A 41 -18.03 -3.00 -6.33
CA SER A 41 -18.73 -3.98 -7.18
C SER A 41 -17.76 -4.84 -8.00
N THR A 42 -16.66 -4.25 -8.49
CA THR A 42 -15.61 -4.96 -9.20
C THR A 42 -14.92 -5.96 -8.25
N LEU A 43 -14.56 -5.56 -7.02
CA LEU A 43 -13.98 -6.50 -6.06
C LEU A 43 -14.88 -7.70 -5.78
N ARG A 44 -16.21 -7.49 -5.65
CA ARG A 44 -17.17 -8.58 -5.45
C ARG A 44 -17.27 -9.57 -6.61
N SER A 45 -16.75 -9.21 -7.79
CA SER A 45 -16.68 -10.12 -8.94
C SER A 45 -15.52 -11.11 -8.85
N PHE A 46 -14.50 -10.81 -8.03
CA PHE A 46 -13.27 -11.63 -7.92
C PHE A 46 -13.10 -12.28 -6.55
N TRP A 47 -13.64 -11.70 -5.47
CA TRP A 47 -13.56 -12.23 -4.11
C TRP A 47 -14.92 -12.46 -3.49
N SER A 48 -14.98 -13.31 -2.45
CA SER A 48 -16.21 -13.60 -1.73
C SER A 48 -16.81 -12.34 -1.11
N GLU A 49 -18.15 -12.32 -1.05
CA GLU A 49 -18.88 -11.18 -0.49
C GLU A 49 -18.47 -10.89 0.96
N GLU A 50 -18.26 -11.95 1.77
CA GLU A 50 -17.77 -11.85 3.15
C GLU A 50 -16.43 -11.10 3.23
N ARG A 51 -15.46 -11.48 2.38
CA ARG A 51 -14.13 -10.86 2.39
C ARG A 51 -14.18 -9.39 1.99
N VAL A 52 -14.93 -9.07 0.93
CA VAL A 52 -15.09 -7.68 0.47
C VAL A 52 -15.84 -6.85 1.50
N ASN A 53 -16.84 -7.42 2.18
CA ASN A 53 -17.54 -6.74 3.27
C ASN A 53 -16.61 -6.43 4.45
N GLU A 54 -15.68 -7.32 4.79
CA GLU A 54 -14.70 -7.05 5.83
C GLU A 54 -13.72 -5.94 5.45
N TRP A 55 -13.23 -5.90 4.21
CA TRP A 55 -12.44 -4.77 3.72
C TRP A 55 -13.23 -3.45 3.72
N HIS A 56 -14.48 -3.48 3.27
CA HIS A 56 -15.34 -2.31 3.23
C HIS A 56 -15.58 -1.75 4.64
N LYS A 57 -15.95 -2.60 5.60
CA LYS A 57 -16.09 -2.21 7.01
C LYS A 57 -14.77 -1.68 7.56
N ALA A 58 -13.65 -2.32 7.22
CA ALA A 58 -12.33 -1.88 7.64
C ALA A 58 -12.00 -0.47 7.14
N VAL A 59 -12.67 0.07 6.11
CA VAL A 59 -12.53 1.48 5.67
C VAL A 59 -13.64 2.35 6.27
N PHE A 60 -14.91 2.01 6.05
CA PHE A 60 -16.06 2.92 6.25
C PHE A 60 -16.85 2.74 7.57
N SER A 61 -16.45 1.82 8.46
CA SER A 61 -17.15 1.66 9.76
C SER A 61 -16.97 2.82 10.74
N ASP A 62 -16.04 3.73 10.47
CA ASP A 62 -15.74 4.91 11.29
C ASP A 62 -16.10 6.18 10.52
N VAL A 63 -16.64 7.19 11.20
CA VAL A 63 -17.01 8.49 10.61
C VAL A 63 -15.82 9.23 9.97
N ARG A 64 -14.59 8.92 10.38
CA ARG A 64 -13.36 9.43 9.79
C ARG A 64 -13.07 8.85 8.41
N GLY A 65 -13.71 7.73 8.04
CA GLY A 65 -13.56 7.06 6.75
C GLY A 65 -12.09 6.80 6.41
N THR A 66 -11.61 7.42 5.34
CA THR A 66 -10.22 7.26 4.86
C THR A 66 -9.19 8.00 5.71
N GLU A 67 -9.61 8.96 6.53
CA GLU A 67 -8.71 9.80 7.34
C GLU A 67 -8.37 9.18 8.71
N LYS A 68 -8.79 7.94 8.96
CA LYS A 68 -8.47 7.24 10.21
C LYS A 68 -7.04 6.72 10.22
N LEU A 69 -6.44 6.64 11.41
CA LEU A 69 -5.04 6.28 11.60
C LEU A 69 -4.70 4.89 11.07
N GLU A 70 -5.66 3.99 11.11
CA GLU A 70 -5.56 2.61 10.62
C GLU A 70 -5.45 2.53 9.08
N ASN A 71 -5.77 3.61 8.38
CA ASN A 71 -5.63 3.73 6.92
C ASN A 71 -4.38 4.52 6.50
N LEU A 72 -3.59 5.04 7.44
CA LEU A 72 -2.51 5.99 7.16
C LEU A 72 -1.16 5.45 7.60
N VAL A 73 -0.12 5.72 6.82
CA VAL A 73 1.29 5.49 7.16
C VAL A 73 2.15 6.65 6.71
N LEU A 74 3.31 6.86 7.34
CA LEU A 74 4.31 7.79 6.83
C LEU A 74 5.25 7.15 5.82
N LEU A 75 5.36 7.78 4.65
CA LEU A 75 6.33 7.45 3.62
C LEU A 75 7.15 8.68 3.29
N ASN A 76 8.45 8.53 3.03
CA ASN A 76 9.21 9.63 2.45
C ASN A 76 8.69 9.91 1.01
N PRO A 77 8.95 11.09 0.43
CA PRO A 77 8.32 11.48 -0.83
C PRO A 77 8.62 10.54 -1.99
N LEU A 78 9.81 9.95 -2.03
CA LEU A 78 10.15 8.93 -3.03
C LEU A 78 9.32 7.66 -2.83
N ALA A 79 9.29 7.09 -1.62
CA ALA A 79 8.53 5.90 -1.32
C ALA A 79 7.03 6.12 -1.57
N HIS A 80 6.49 7.30 -1.24
CA HIS A 80 5.11 7.62 -1.53
C HIS A 80 4.82 7.57 -3.04
N ARG A 81 5.67 8.21 -3.86
CA ARG A 81 5.53 8.16 -5.33
C ARG A 81 5.69 6.76 -5.91
N LEU A 82 6.62 5.96 -5.38
CA LEU A 82 6.82 4.57 -5.79
C LEU A 82 5.60 3.71 -5.44
N HIS A 83 4.98 3.93 -4.27
CA HIS A 83 3.74 3.27 -3.88
C HIS A 83 2.58 3.64 -4.81
N SER A 84 2.41 4.92 -5.14
CA SER A 84 1.34 5.37 -6.05
C SER A 84 1.48 4.82 -7.48
N LYS A 85 2.72 4.51 -7.92
CA LYS A 85 3.01 3.89 -9.22
C LYS A 85 3.00 2.35 -9.18
N ALA A 86 2.54 1.75 -8.08
CA ALA A 86 2.55 0.30 -7.88
C ALA A 86 3.92 -0.37 -8.08
N LEU A 87 5.01 0.32 -7.71
CA LEU A 87 6.38 -0.19 -7.84
C LEU A 87 6.80 -1.05 -6.65
N PHE A 88 6.06 -1.02 -5.56
CA PHE A 88 6.20 -1.97 -4.47
C PHE A 88 4.87 -2.21 -3.78
N ALA A 89 4.80 -3.25 -2.96
CA ALA A 89 3.69 -3.50 -2.08
C ALA A 89 4.15 -4.04 -0.71
N LEU A 90 3.25 -3.94 0.27
CA LEU A 90 3.49 -4.34 1.66
C LEU A 90 2.59 -5.53 1.99
N GLU A 91 3.18 -6.70 2.22
CA GLU A 91 2.46 -7.90 2.61
C GLU A 91 2.27 -7.92 4.15
N PRO A 92 1.03 -7.93 4.68
CA PRO A 92 0.80 -8.01 6.11
C PRO A 92 1.22 -9.39 6.66
N CYS A 93 2.10 -9.40 7.66
CA CYS A 93 2.59 -10.61 8.31
C CYS A 93 1.94 -10.85 9.69
N GLY A 94 1.13 -9.91 10.17
CA GLY A 94 0.40 -10.00 11.43
C GLY A 94 0.82 -8.93 12.44
N VAL A 95 0.05 -8.88 13.52
CA VAL A 95 0.22 -7.97 14.65
C VAL A 95 0.56 -8.80 15.88
N ASN A 96 1.41 -8.30 16.77
CA ASN A 96 1.68 -8.96 18.05
C ASN A 96 0.46 -8.95 18.99
N GLU A 97 0.53 -9.75 20.05
CA GLU A 97 -0.56 -9.90 21.03
C GLU A 97 -0.92 -8.56 21.71
N GLU A 98 0.08 -7.73 21.97
CA GLU A 98 -0.09 -6.41 22.60
C GLU A 98 -0.63 -5.34 21.65
N LYS A 99 -0.74 -5.63 20.35
CA LYS A 99 -1.15 -4.69 19.29
C LYS A 99 -0.24 -3.47 19.13
N THR A 100 1.00 -3.57 19.57
CA THR A 100 2.01 -2.50 19.53
C THR A 100 2.99 -2.63 18.37
N GLU A 101 3.08 -3.80 17.73
CA GLU A 101 3.91 -4.05 16.57
C GLU A 101 3.12 -4.72 15.44
N LEU A 102 3.16 -4.10 14.26
CA LEU A 102 2.69 -4.67 12.99
C LEU A 102 3.91 -5.05 12.16
N ARG A 103 3.96 -6.30 11.70
CA ARG A 103 5.00 -6.77 10.78
C ARG A 103 4.46 -6.77 9.36
N VAL A 104 5.23 -6.19 8.44
CA VAL A 104 4.96 -6.27 7.00
C VAL A 104 6.23 -6.70 6.26
N LYS A 105 6.07 -7.40 5.15
CA LYS A 105 7.16 -7.67 4.21
C LYS A 105 7.08 -6.70 3.05
N PHE A 106 8.21 -6.10 2.71
CA PHE A 106 8.34 -5.25 1.55
C PHE A 106 8.59 -6.10 0.29
N TRP A 107 7.94 -5.76 -0.83
CA TRP A 107 8.13 -6.43 -2.11
C TRP A 107 8.23 -5.42 -3.24
N TRP A 108 9.36 -5.39 -3.95
CA TRP A 108 9.44 -4.68 -5.23
C TRP A 108 8.57 -5.38 -6.26
N LEU A 109 7.83 -4.59 -7.05
CA LEU A 109 6.95 -5.08 -8.11
C LEU A 109 7.50 -4.63 -9.45
N LYS A 110 7.62 -5.57 -10.40
CA LYS A 110 7.98 -5.29 -11.78
C LYS A 110 6.71 -4.90 -12.55
N PRO A 111 6.56 -3.66 -13.01
CA PRO A 111 5.41 -3.30 -13.83
C PRO A 111 5.43 -4.06 -15.14
N SER A 112 4.28 -4.58 -15.54
CA SER A 112 4.10 -5.10 -16.88
C SER A 112 4.24 -3.97 -17.89
N ARG A 113 5.08 -4.18 -18.90
CA ARG A 113 5.19 -3.30 -20.07
C ARG A 113 4.63 -4.07 -21.24
N SER A 114 3.31 -4.09 -21.41
CA SER A 114 2.72 -4.71 -22.60
C SER A 114 2.89 -3.77 -23.79
N GLU A 115 3.94 -3.98 -24.58
CA GLU A 115 4.12 -3.33 -25.89
C GLU A 115 3.35 -4.08 -27.00
N GLY A 116 2.15 -4.61 -26.69
CA GLY A 116 1.38 -5.41 -27.63
C GLY A 116 0.21 -6.18 -27.00
N PRO A 117 -0.54 -6.96 -27.80
CA PRO A 117 -1.65 -7.77 -27.32
C PRO A 117 -1.18 -8.85 -26.33
N THR A 118 -1.74 -8.84 -25.12
CA THR A 118 -1.47 -9.84 -24.09
C THR A 118 -2.17 -11.15 -24.42
N ILE A 119 -1.44 -12.27 -24.38
CA ILE A 119 -2.01 -13.60 -24.54
C ILE A 119 -2.74 -13.96 -23.24
N LEU A 120 -4.07 -14.14 -23.30
CA LEU A 120 -4.91 -14.41 -22.12
C LEU A 120 -4.50 -15.68 -21.33
N CYS A 121 -3.80 -16.61 -21.97
CA CYS A 121 -3.31 -17.84 -21.34
C CYS A 121 -1.93 -17.68 -20.69
N GLU A 122 -1.24 -16.56 -20.90
CA GLU A 122 0.05 -16.30 -20.30
C GLU A 122 -0.16 -15.83 -18.86
N ILE A 123 0.42 -16.57 -17.91
CA ILE A 123 0.34 -16.21 -16.49
C ILE A 123 1.32 -15.05 -16.27
N PRO A 124 0.85 -13.88 -15.85
CA PRO A 124 1.73 -12.75 -15.63
C PRO A 124 2.66 -13.03 -14.44
N GLU A 125 3.95 -12.71 -14.61
CA GLU A 125 4.98 -12.99 -13.61
C GLU A 125 5.18 -11.81 -12.65
N LEU A 126 5.22 -12.11 -11.35
CA LEU A 126 5.71 -11.20 -10.29
C LEU A 126 6.94 -11.83 -9.64
N PRO A 127 8.14 -11.64 -10.22
CA PRO A 127 9.36 -12.26 -9.72
C PRO A 127 9.68 -11.74 -8.32
N ALA A 128 9.76 -12.66 -7.35
CA ALA A 128 10.06 -12.35 -5.95
C ALA A 128 11.45 -11.73 -5.75
N ASP A 129 12.38 -12.00 -6.67
CA ASP A 129 13.76 -11.52 -6.70
C ASP A 129 13.94 -10.28 -7.58
N TYR A 130 12.84 -9.64 -8.04
CA TYR A 130 12.93 -8.41 -8.79
C TYR A 130 13.67 -7.32 -7.99
N ASN A 131 14.70 -6.75 -8.61
CA ASN A 131 15.46 -5.64 -8.07
C ASN A 131 15.46 -4.46 -9.07
N PRO A 132 14.84 -3.32 -8.74
CA PRO A 132 14.80 -2.17 -9.64
C PRO A 132 16.04 -1.27 -9.54
N GLU A 133 17.04 -1.60 -8.70
CA GLU A 133 18.27 -0.81 -8.52
C GLU A 133 19.04 -0.60 -9.84
N SER A 134 19.06 -1.60 -10.74
CA SER A 134 19.68 -1.46 -12.06
C SER A 134 18.99 -0.42 -12.95
N GLY A 135 17.71 -0.12 -12.66
CA GLY A 135 16.92 0.95 -13.28
C GLY A 135 17.01 2.28 -12.55
N GLY A 136 17.87 2.41 -11.53
CA GLY A 136 18.06 3.64 -10.76
C GLY A 136 17.02 3.87 -9.65
N ILE A 137 16.19 2.89 -9.33
CA ILE A 137 15.19 2.98 -8.26
C ILE A 137 15.70 2.23 -7.03
N CYS A 138 15.79 2.92 -5.90
CA CYS A 138 16.24 2.36 -4.64
C CYS A 138 15.62 3.12 -3.46
N LEU A 139 15.34 2.41 -2.37
CA LEU A 139 15.04 3.00 -1.07
C LEU A 139 16.15 2.60 -0.10
N TYR A 140 16.75 3.58 0.56
CA TYR A 140 17.84 3.36 1.51
C TYR A 140 17.36 3.64 2.93
N ASN A 141 17.65 2.73 3.85
CA ASN A 141 17.42 2.92 5.27
C ASN A 141 18.76 3.31 5.95
N PRO A 142 18.89 4.54 6.49
CA PRO A 142 20.10 5.03 7.11
C PRO A 142 20.37 4.41 8.48
N LEU A 143 19.37 3.83 9.15
CA LEU A 143 19.56 3.17 10.45
C LEU A 143 20.23 1.80 10.31
N SER A 144 19.83 1.03 9.30
CA SER A 144 20.46 -0.27 8.99
C SER A 144 21.65 -0.15 8.04
N HIS A 145 21.87 1.03 7.45
CA HIS A 145 22.82 1.27 6.37
C HIS A 145 22.65 0.35 5.16
N GLN A 146 21.41 -0.02 4.84
CA GLN A 146 21.10 -0.97 3.77
C GLN A 146 20.01 -0.44 2.84
N THR A 147 20.05 -0.91 1.59
CA THR A 147 18.95 -0.73 0.64
C THR A 147 17.84 -1.72 0.97
N ILE A 148 16.59 -1.30 0.79
CA ILE A 148 15.41 -2.13 1.02
C ILE A 148 15.25 -3.10 -0.14
N LYS A 149 15.11 -4.38 0.17
CA LYS A 149 14.99 -5.49 -0.78
C LYS A 149 13.65 -6.19 -0.61
N SER A 150 13.25 -6.90 -1.67
CA SER A 150 12.09 -7.79 -1.61
C SER A 150 12.28 -8.86 -0.53
N GLY A 151 11.27 -9.04 0.31
CA GLY A 151 11.28 -9.93 1.47
C GLY A 151 11.74 -9.28 2.77
N ASP A 152 12.25 -8.05 2.76
CA ASP A 152 12.67 -7.36 3.99
C ASP A 152 11.48 -7.16 4.93
N CYS A 153 11.70 -7.48 6.21
CA CYS A 153 10.67 -7.32 7.24
C CYS A 153 10.75 -5.93 7.86
N ILE A 154 9.67 -5.17 7.72
CA ILE A 154 9.48 -3.86 8.31
C ILE A 154 8.54 -4.01 9.51
N VAL A 155 8.89 -3.36 10.62
CA VAL A 155 8.08 -3.34 11.84
C VAL A 155 7.57 -1.94 12.08
N VAL A 156 6.25 -1.75 11.93
CA VAL A 156 5.56 -0.52 12.30
C VAL A 156 5.16 -0.62 13.77
N ARG A 157 5.48 0.41 14.56
CA ARG A 157 5.25 0.40 16.01
C ARG A 157 4.27 1.48 16.41
N THR A 158 3.61 1.25 17.54
CA THR A 158 2.84 2.28 18.23
C THR A 158 3.13 2.27 19.73
N PRO A 159 3.26 3.44 20.38
CA PRO A 159 3.35 3.53 21.83
C PRO A 159 1.98 3.36 22.52
N ASP A 160 0.88 3.58 21.81
CA ASP A 160 -0.49 3.47 22.34
C ASP A 160 -1.41 2.83 21.29
N PRO A 161 -1.74 1.54 21.42
CA PRO A 161 -2.58 0.84 20.44
C PRO A 161 -4.05 1.29 20.44
N VAL A 162 -4.48 2.08 21.43
CA VAL A 162 -5.85 2.58 21.54
C VAL A 162 -5.96 3.97 20.91
N LEU A 163 -5.07 4.90 21.28
CA LEU A 163 -5.10 6.27 20.76
C LEU A 163 -4.38 6.42 19.41
N LEU A 164 -3.37 5.59 19.17
CA LEU A 164 -2.51 5.61 17.98
C LEU A 164 -2.49 4.22 17.33
N PRO A 165 -3.64 3.66 16.94
CA PRO A 165 -3.70 2.30 16.41
C PRO A 165 -2.81 2.11 15.18
N LEU A 166 -2.28 0.91 15.05
CA LEU A 166 -1.55 0.47 13.86
C LEU A 166 -2.47 0.41 12.64
N PRO A 167 -1.89 0.39 11.42
CA PRO A 167 -2.67 0.14 10.22
C PRO A 167 -3.51 -1.15 10.30
N ASP A 168 -4.75 -1.11 9.82
CA ASP A 168 -5.65 -2.27 9.84
C ASP A 168 -5.17 -3.32 8.82
N THR A 169 -4.95 -4.54 9.28
CA THR A 169 -4.42 -5.63 8.44
C THR A 169 -5.34 -5.99 7.28
N ARG A 170 -6.65 -5.75 7.39
CA ARG A 170 -7.62 -5.97 6.31
C ARG A 170 -7.44 -4.95 5.19
N ILE A 171 -7.16 -3.69 5.53
CA ILE A 171 -6.84 -2.66 4.53
C ILE A 171 -5.51 -2.99 3.86
N LEU A 172 -4.49 -3.37 4.65
CA LEU A 172 -3.19 -3.78 4.12
C LEU A 172 -3.29 -5.00 3.19
N GLU A 173 -4.10 -5.99 3.55
CA GLU A 173 -4.32 -7.17 2.72
C GLU A 173 -4.96 -6.79 1.37
N MET A 174 -6.00 -5.96 1.39
CA MET A 174 -6.61 -5.44 0.17
C MET A 174 -5.56 -4.67 -0.66
N GLN A 175 -4.81 -3.76 -0.03
CA GLN A 175 -3.82 -2.94 -0.71
C GLN A 175 -2.67 -3.78 -1.29
N TRP A 176 -2.22 -4.82 -0.58
CA TRP A 176 -1.25 -5.80 -1.07
C TRP A 176 -1.70 -6.45 -2.37
N LEU A 177 -2.96 -6.87 -2.45
CA LEU A 177 -3.52 -7.49 -3.65
C LEU A 177 -3.66 -6.48 -4.79
N LEU A 178 -4.19 -5.29 -4.49
CA LEU A 178 -4.42 -4.24 -5.49
C LEU A 178 -3.14 -3.71 -6.11
N GLN A 179 -2.08 -3.50 -5.32
CA GLN A 179 -0.80 -3.05 -5.85
C GLN A 179 -0.19 -4.07 -6.81
N ARG A 180 -0.30 -5.37 -6.50
CA ARG A 180 0.14 -6.43 -7.39
C ARG A 180 -0.65 -6.44 -8.69
N LEU A 181 -1.97 -6.28 -8.61
CA LEU A 181 -2.82 -6.18 -9.80
C LEU A 181 -2.47 -4.96 -10.64
N ALA A 182 -2.28 -3.80 -10.02
CA ALA A 182 -1.89 -2.56 -10.70
C ALA A 182 -0.52 -2.70 -11.40
N ALA A 183 0.46 -3.33 -10.76
CA ALA A 183 1.74 -3.63 -11.38
C ALA A 183 1.58 -4.55 -12.60
N LEU A 184 0.73 -5.58 -12.51
CA LEU A 184 0.47 -6.51 -13.60
C LEU A 184 -0.33 -5.90 -14.76
N SER A 185 -1.24 -4.99 -14.49
CA SER A 185 -2.02 -4.28 -15.50
C SER A 185 -1.20 -3.27 -16.30
N GLY A 186 0.02 -2.95 -15.84
CA GLY A 186 0.83 -1.86 -16.37
C GLY A 186 0.15 -0.55 -16.02
N ALA A 187 0.49 0.02 -14.85
CA ALA A 187 -0.14 1.22 -14.32
C ALA A 187 -0.16 2.35 -15.38
N ALA A 188 -1.28 2.49 -16.09
CA ALA A 188 -1.55 3.60 -16.97
C ALA A 188 -2.00 4.76 -16.07
N GLU A 189 -1.19 5.82 -16.02
CA GLU A 189 -1.62 7.06 -15.39
C GLU A 189 -2.74 7.67 -16.25
N PRO A 190 -3.86 8.14 -15.67
CA PRO A 190 -4.74 9.04 -16.40
C PRO A 190 -3.93 10.29 -16.75
N GLU A 191 -4.05 10.76 -18.00
CA GLU A 191 -3.47 12.04 -18.39
C GLU A 191 -3.98 13.12 -17.42
N GLU A 192 -3.07 13.82 -16.74
CA GLU A 192 -3.42 15.05 -16.04
C GLU A 192 -3.97 16.00 -17.11
N LEU A 193 -5.28 16.23 -17.10
CA LEU A 193 -5.88 17.25 -17.94
C LEU A 193 -5.33 18.58 -17.42
N ASP A 194 -4.42 19.19 -18.19
CA ASP A 194 -3.97 20.57 -17.98
C ASP A 194 -5.22 21.50 -17.97
N ASP A 195 -5.47 22.18 -16.86
CA ASP A 195 -6.43 23.29 -16.74
C ASP A 195 -5.90 24.57 -17.41
#